data_AF-A0A7T4ULA8-F1
#
_entry.id   AF-A0A7T4ULA8-F1
#
_cell.length_a   1.000
_cell.length_b   1.000
_cell.length_c   1.000
_cell.angle_alpha   90.00
_cell.angle_beta   90.00
_cell.angle_gamma   90.00
#
_symmetry.space_group_name_H-M   'P 1'
#
loop_
_entity.id
_entity.type
_entity.pdbx_description
1 polymer ?
#
loop_
_entity_poly.entity_id
_entity_poly.type
_entity_poly.pdbx_seq_one_letter_code
_entity_poly.pdbx_strand_id
1 'polypeptide(L)'
;MKLTSSINNTENRDELIHLLRRGKFLQGTNQPIFDSTKADLEKNITPLLITEIYQSMEKHAYNDSIALAEVIFLFDPLNENALFMEIKAMIALKMLQEARIRFQNFASEYRNIMGEDLPFNFEDIA
;
A
#
# COMPACT_ATOMS: atom_id res chain seq x y z
N MET A 1 -26.94 -22.11 6.03
CA MET A 1 -26.12 -21.61 7.15
C MET A 1 -25.65 -20.22 6.79
N LYS A 2 -26.28 -19.17 7.35
CA LYS A 2 -25.92 -17.76 7.07
C LYS A 2 -24.72 -17.39 7.93
N LEU A 3 -23.55 -17.26 7.31
CA LEU A 3 -22.37 -16.62 7.90
C LEU A 3 -22.41 -15.14 7.51
N THR A 4 -23.36 -14.40 8.08
CA THR A 4 -23.37 -12.93 8.06
C THR A 4 -23.52 -12.48 9.50
N SER A 5 -22.52 -12.79 10.32
CA SER A 5 -22.38 -12.20 11.65
C SER A 5 -21.59 -10.91 11.51
N SER A 6 -22.23 -9.82 11.91
CA SER A 6 -21.67 -8.47 11.99
C SER A 6 -20.22 -8.47 12.41
N ILE A 7 -19.37 -8.03 11.48
CA ILE A 7 -18.00 -7.65 11.76
C ILE A 7 -18.04 -6.15 12.03
N ASN A 8 -17.61 -5.73 13.21
CA ASN A 8 -17.28 -4.33 13.45
C ASN A 8 -16.18 -3.95 12.46
N ASN A 9 -16.54 -3.09 11.50
CA ASN A 9 -15.77 -2.84 10.28
C ASN A 9 -14.37 -2.22 10.56
N THR A 10 -14.14 -1.67 11.75
CA THR A 10 -12.91 -1.00 12.16
C THR A 10 -11.90 -1.93 12.85
N GLU A 11 -12.33 -2.77 13.81
CA GLU A 11 -11.42 -3.70 14.51
C GLU A 11 -10.82 -4.73 13.55
N ASN A 12 -11.62 -5.26 12.63
CA ASN A 12 -11.15 -6.20 11.62
C ASN A 12 -10.23 -5.54 10.58
N ARG A 13 -10.34 -4.22 10.38
CA ARG A 13 -9.49 -3.48 9.45
C ARG A 13 -8.07 -3.32 10.01
N ASP A 14 -7.97 -2.94 11.28
CA ASP A 14 -6.68 -2.72 11.92
C ASP A 14 -5.94 -4.05 12.11
N GLU A 15 -6.64 -5.14 12.46
CA GLU A 15 -6.07 -6.49 12.46
C GLU A 15 -5.58 -6.91 11.07
N LEU A 16 -6.35 -6.65 10.01
CA LEU A 16 -5.95 -6.96 8.65
C LEU A 16 -4.71 -6.17 8.23
N ILE A 17 -4.66 -4.87 8.52
CA ILE A 17 -3.48 -4.02 8.26
C ILE A 17 -2.27 -4.54 9.04
N HIS A 18 -2.43 -4.88 10.32
CA HIS A 18 -1.36 -5.46 11.13
C HIS A 18 -0.87 -6.82 10.60
N LEU A 19 -1.78 -7.66 10.07
CA LEU A 19 -1.44 -8.95 9.47
C LEU A 19 -0.66 -8.78 8.16
N LEU A 20 -1.11 -7.86 7.30
CA LEU A 20 -0.48 -7.56 6.02
C LEU A 20 0.90 -6.92 6.20
N ARG A 21 1.07 -5.99 7.15
CA ARG A 21 2.37 -5.38 7.50
C ARG A 21 3.43 -6.40 7.93
N ARG A 22 3.02 -7.55 8.48
CA ARG A 22 3.96 -8.59 8.88
C ARG A 22 4.54 -9.38 7.71
N GLY A 23 4.00 -9.25 6.49
CA GLY A 23 4.41 -10.04 5.31
C GLY A 23 4.18 -11.56 5.46
N LYS A 24 3.69 -12.01 6.60
CA LYS A 24 3.61 -13.43 7.00
C LYS A 24 2.42 -14.17 6.41
N PHE A 25 1.56 -13.51 5.65
CA PHE A 25 0.46 -14.22 4.99
C PHE A 25 0.97 -15.22 3.93
N LEU A 26 2.17 -14.98 3.37
CA LEU A 26 2.70 -15.78 2.26
C LEU A 26 4.22 -16.07 2.30
N GLN A 27 4.97 -15.59 3.31
CA GLN A 27 6.43 -15.75 3.38
C GLN A 27 6.93 -17.17 3.70
N GLY A 28 6.06 -18.19 3.75
CA GLY A 28 6.42 -19.53 4.23
C GLY A 28 6.27 -20.69 3.25
N THR A 29 5.66 -20.50 2.08
CA THR A 29 5.32 -21.63 1.20
C THR A 29 5.78 -21.37 -0.22
N ASN A 30 7.06 -21.67 -0.50
CA ASN A 30 7.55 -21.95 -1.86
C ASN A 30 6.98 -23.30 -2.37
N GLN A 31 5.68 -23.52 -2.20
CA GLN A 31 5.01 -24.70 -2.70
C GLN A 31 4.18 -24.27 -3.92
N PRO A 32 4.45 -24.82 -5.11
CA PRO A 32 3.78 -24.43 -6.35
C PRO A 32 2.25 -24.52 -6.33
N ILE A 33 1.70 -25.31 -5.40
CA ILE A 33 0.26 -25.44 -5.19
C ILE A 33 -0.43 -24.17 -4.69
N PHE A 34 0.32 -23.24 -4.08
CA PHE A 34 -0.21 -21.96 -3.61
C PHE A 34 0.06 -20.80 -4.57
N ASP A 35 0.82 -21.00 -5.64
CA ASP A 35 1.19 -19.94 -6.58
C ASP A 35 -0.05 -19.33 -7.26
N SER A 36 -1.04 -20.16 -7.63
CA SER A 36 -2.29 -19.68 -8.22
C SER A 36 -3.14 -18.91 -7.20
N THR A 37 -3.20 -19.38 -5.95
CA THR A 37 -3.95 -18.68 -4.88
C THR A 37 -3.28 -17.38 -4.47
N LYS A 38 -1.95 -17.32 -4.49
CA LYS A 38 -1.16 -16.12 -4.26
C LYS A 38 -1.38 -15.10 -5.37
N ALA A 39 -1.29 -15.54 -6.64
CA ALA A 39 -1.57 -14.69 -7.78
C ALA A 39 -3.01 -14.15 -7.79
N ASP A 40 -3.99 -14.99 -7.44
CA ASP A 40 -5.39 -14.56 -7.30
C ASP A 40 -5.57 -13.57 -6.15
N LEU A 41 -4.89 -13.77 -5.01
CA LEU A 41 -4.93 -12.84 -3.89
C LEU A 41 -4.30 -11.50 -4.27
N GLU A 42 -3.10 -11.50 -4.85
CA GLU A 42 -2.38 -10.31 -5.30
C GLU A 42 -3.20 -9.51 -6.31
N LYS A 43 -3.83 -10.19 -7.28
CA LYS A 43 -4.69 -9.57 -8.29
C LYS A 43 -5.93 -8.88 -7.70
N ASN A 44 -6.50 -9.44 -6.63
CA ASN A 44 -7.74 -8.93 -6.05
C ASN A 44 -7.52 -7.95 -4.88
N ILE A 45 -6.39 -8.06 -4.17
CA ILE A 45 -6.16 -7.28 -2.94
C ILE A 45 -5.70 -5.86 -3.24
N THR A 46 -4.87 -5.65 -4.27
CA THR A 46 -4.36 -4.30 -4.61
C THR A 46 -5.50 -3.31 -4.92
N PRO A 47 -6.52 -3.63 -5.76
CA PRO A 47 -7.65 -2.71 -6.00
C PRO A 47 -8.44 -2.38 -4.72
N LEU A 48 -8.58 -3.33 -3.80
CA LEU A 48 -9.27 -3.13 -2.53
C LEU A 48 -8.46 -2.20 -1.61
N LEU A 49 -7.16 -2.42 -1.50
CA LEU A 49 -6.25 -1.58 -0.72
C LEU A 49 -6.20 -0.15 -1.28
N ILE A 50 -6.21 -0.01 -2.61
CA ILE A 50 -6.29 1.30 -3.28
C ILE A 50 -7.60 2.00 -2.95
N THR A 51 -8.72 1.28 -2.90
CA THR A 51 -9.99 1.89 -2.47
C THR A 51 -9.93 2.35 -1.01
N GLU A 52 -9.34 1.55 -0.12
CA GLU A 52 -9.24 1.89 1.31
C GLU A 52 -8.31 3.08 1.55
N ILE A 53 -7.20 3.21 0.83
CA ILE A 53 -6.29 4.36 0.99
C ILE A 53 -6.97 5.68 0.58
N TYR A 54 -7.79 5.69 -0.48
CA TYR A 54 -8.58 6.88 -0.83
C TYR A 54 -9.60 7.23 0.26
N GLN A 55 -10.32 6.24 0.80
CA GLN A 55 -11.27 6.47 1.90
C GLN A 55 -10.57 6.97 3.17
N SER A 56 -9.37 6.46 3.46
CA SER A 56 -8.54 6.89 4.57
C SER A 56 -8.13 8.36 4.42
N MET A 57 -7.72 8.75 3.20
CA MET A 57 -7.39 10.15 2.87
C MET A 57 -8.59 11.09 3.02
N GLU A 58 -9.77 10.69 2.54
CA GLU A 58 -11.02 11.47 2.70
C GLU A 58 -11.39 11.67 4.18
N LYS A 59 -11.11 10.69 5.03
CA LYS A 59 -11.33 10.76 6.49
C LYS A 59 -10.22 11.48 7.24
N HIS A 60 -9.20 12.01 6.56
CA HIS A 60 -8.00 12.59 7.16
C HIS A 60 -7.22 11.62 8.08
N ALA A 61 -7.38 10.30 7.88
CA ALA A 61 -6.67 9.27 8.61
C ALA A 61 -5.27 9.05 8.01
N TYR A 62 -4.43 10.08 8.04
CA TYR A 62 -3.17 10.11 7.27
C TYR A 62 -2.17 9.00 7.66
N ASN A 63 -2.08 8.64 8.94
CA ASN A 63 -1.23 7.53 9.38
C ASN A 63 -1.69 6.18 8.79
N ASP A 64 -3.00 5.96 8.68
CA ASP A 64 -3.57 4.77 8.07
C ASP A 64 -3.28 4.76 6.56
N SER A 65 -3.38 5.92 5.91
CA SER A 65 -3.05 6.04 4.48
C SER A 65 -1.60 5.68 4.19
N ILE A 66 -0.66 6.14 5.03
CA ILE A 66 0.76 5.77 4.92
C ILE A 66 0.92 4.25 5.11
N ALA A 67 0.30 3.67 6.14
CA ALA A 67 0.40 2.24 6.40
C ALA A 67 -0.20 1.37 5.26
N LEU A 68 -1.29 1.83 4.64
CA LEU A 68 -1.90 1.16 3.49
C LEU A 68 -1.01 1.23 2.25
N ALA A 69 -0.35 2.38 2.00
CA ALA A 69 0.62 2.50 0.92
C ALA A 69 1.81 1.54 1.12
N GLU A 70 2.35 1.48 2.34
CA GLU A 70 3.42 0.53 2.69
C GLU A 70 3.01 -0.93 2.41
N VAL A 71 1.76 -1.30 2.66
CA VAL A 71 1.24 -2.64 2.35
C VAL A 71 1.09 -2.84 0.84
N ILE A 72 0.61 -1.85 0.09
CA ILE A 72 0.48 -1.95 -1.37
C ILE A 72 1.86 -2.19 -2.01
N PHE A 73 2.91 -1.52 -1.54
CA PHE A 73 4.28 -1.70 -2.05
C PHE A 73 4.85 -3.11 -1.83
N LEU A 74 4.30 -3.91 -0.89
CA LEU A 74 4.68 -5.32 -0.74
C LEU A 74 4.23 -6.19 -1.93
N PHE A 75 3.19 -5.74 -2.65
CA PHE A 75 2.59 -6.45 -3.78
C PHE A 75 2.92 -5.80 -5.12
N ASP A 76 2.93 -4.47 -5.16
CA ASP A 76 3.20 -3.66 -6.34
C ASP A 76 4.15 -2.51 -5.95
N PRO A 77 5.49 -2.72 -6.02
CA PRO A 77 6.48 -1.74 -5.59
C PRO A 77 6.49 -0.47 -6.46
N LEU A 78 5.91 -0.52 -7.66
CA LEU A 78 5.83 0.61 -8.60
C LEU A 78 4.45 1.27 -8.62
N ASN A 79 3.62 1.05 -7.59
CA ASN A 79 2.28 1.59 -7.56
C ASN A 79 2.28 3.12 -7.34
N GLU A 80 2.07 3.89 -8.41
CA GLU A 80 2.07 5.36 -8.35
C GLU A 80 0.93 5.93 -7.50
N ASN A 81 -0.24 5.28 -7.46
CA ASN A 81 -1.36 5.72 -6.63
C ASN A 81 -1.02 5.63 -5.13
N ALA A 82 -0.36 4.54 -4.71
CA ALA A 82 0.11 4.37 -3.35
C ALA A 82 1.14 5.45 -2.99
N LEU A 83 2.11 5.73 -3.88
CA LEU A 83 3.07 6.82 -3.70
C LEU A 83 2.38 8.16 -3.52
N PHE A 84 1.42 8.50 -4.39
CA PHE A 84 0.76 9.80 -4.36
C PHE A 84 0.02 10.01 -3.04
N MET A 85 -0.64 8.97 -2.54
CA MET A 85 -1.35 9.04 -1.27
C MET A 85 -0.40 9.08 -0.06
N GLU A 86 0.70 8.32 -0.08
CA GLU A 86 1.73 8.35 0.98
C GLU A 86 2.30 9.76 1.11
N ILE A 87 2.76 10.36 0.01
CA ILE A 87 3.37 11.69 0.00
C ILE A 87 2.39 12.76 0.49
N LYS A 88 1.15 12.75 -0.02
CA LYS A 88 0.11 13.71 0.41
C LYS A 88 -0.23 13.57 1.90
N ALA A 89 -0.30 12.34 2.40
CA ALA A 89 -0.54 12.08 3.83
C ALA A 89 0.62 12.59 4.70
N MET A 90 1.87 12.34 4.30
CA MET A 90 3.06 12.81 5.02
C MET A 90 3.15 14.34 5.05
N ILE A 91 2.85 15.02 3.94
CA ILE A 91 2.80 16.48 3.88
C ILE A 91 1.73 17.02 4.82
N ALA A 92 0.53 16.42 4.85
CA ALA A 92 -0.53 16.80 5.77
C ALA A 92 -0.14 16.65 7.25
N LEU A 93 0.73 15.67 7.56
CA LEU A 93 1.34 15.47 8.88
C LEU A 93 2.58 16.33 9.15
N LYS A 94 2.94 17.25 8.24
CA LYS A 94 4.12 18.12 8.31
C LYS A 94 5.46 17.36 8.27
N MET A 95 5.49 16.17 7.67
CA MET A 95 6.66 15.30 7.51
C MET A 95 7.33 15.49 6.14
N LEU A 96 7.62 16.74 5.77
CA LEU A 96 8.08 17.07 4.41
C LEU A 96 9.44 16.42 4.06
N GLN A 97 10.36 16.35 5.03
CA GLN A 97 11.69 15.79 4.80
C GLN A 97 11.62 14.28 4.55
N GLU A 98 10.83 13.58 5.37
CA GLU A 98 10.58 12.16 5.24
C GLU A 98 9.85 11.85 3.92
N ALA A 99 8.90 12.70 3.51
CA ALA A 99 8.20 12.56 2.23
C ALA A 99 9.18 12.64 1.04
N ARG A 100 10.13 13.59 1.06
CA ARG A 100 11.18 13.67 0.03
C ARG A 100 12.07 12.43 0.00
N ILE A 101 12.42 11.88 1.16
CA ILE A 101 13.20 10.62 1.24
C ILE A 101 12.39 9.45 0.65
N ARG A 102 11.11 9.32 0.98
CA ARG A 102 10.22 8.27 0.42
C ARG A 102 10.13 8.36 -1.10
N PHE A 103 9.92 9.56 -1.64
CA PHE A 103 9.89 9.79 -3.08
C PHE A 103 11.21 9.41 -3.77
N GLN A 104 12.36 9.81 -3.20
CA GLN A 104 13.67 9.47 -3.76
C GLN A 104 13.92 7.96 -3.77
N ASN A 105 13.50 7.25 -2.73
CA ASN A 105 13.58 5.79 -2.68
C ASN A 105 12.71 5.16 -3.77
N PHE A 106 11.48 5.63 -3.95
CA PHE A 106 10.59 5.15 -5.01
C PHE A 106 11.19 5.40 -6.41
N ALA A 107 11.69 6.62 -6.67
CA ALA A 107 12.30 6.95 -7.96
C ALA A 107 13.53 6.08 -8.26
N SER A 108 14.32 5.76 -7.23
CA SER A 108 15.47 4.85 -7.36
C SER A 108 15.02 3.43 -7.70
N GLU A 109 13.98 2.93 -7.03
CA GLU A 109 13.42 1.60 -7.28
C GLU A 109 12.77 1.50 -8.67
N TYR A 110 12.03 2.53 -9.07
CA TYR A 110 11.46 2.65 -10.41
C TYR A 110 12.55 2.55 -11.48
N ARG A 111 13.66 3.30 -11.33
CA ARG A 111 14.78 3.23 -12.26
C ARG A 111 15.43 1.85 -12.28
N ASN A 112 15.57 1.20 -11.13
CA ASN A 112 16.14 -0.14 -11.04
C ASN A 112 15.29 -1.17 -11.79
N ILE A 113 13.96 -1.07 -11.72
CA ILE A 113 13.04 -2.04 -12.32
C ILE A 113 12.77 -1.73 -13.81
N MET A 114 12.51 -0.46 -14.15
CA MET A 114 12.08 -0.04 -15.49
C MET A 114 13.26 0.32 -16.40
N GLY A 115 14.45 0.60 -15.84
CA GLY A 115 15.63 0.99 -16.59
C GLY A 115 15.62 2.45 -17.08
N GLU A 116 14.63 3.23 -16.68
CA GLU A 116 14.45 4.65 -17.04
C GLU A 116 14.07 5.49 -15.82
N ASP A 117 14.21 6.81 -15.94
CA ASP A 117 13.83 7.74 -14.86
C ASP A 117 12.32 7.86 -14.72
N LEU A 118 11.87 8.09 -13.48
CA LEU A 118 10.47 8.37 -13.17
C LEU A 118 10.00 9.62 -13.95
N PRO A 119 8.82 9.60 -14.59
CA PRO A 119 8.43 10.66 -15.53
C PRO A 119 7.93 11.96 -14.87
N PHE A 120 7.87 12.00 -13.53
CA PHE A 120 7.44 13.15 -12.74
C PHE A 120 8.38 13.37 -11.55
N ASN A 121 8.35 14.58 -10.98
CA ASN A 121 9.15 14.98 -9.82
C ASN A 121 8.27 15.06 -8.55
N PHE A 122 8.90 15.40 -7.42
CA PHE A 122 8.21 15.48 -6.13
C PHE A 122 7.16 16.59 -6.11
N GLU A 123 7.47 17.73 -6.72
CA GLU A 123 6.62 18.92 -6.80
C GLU A 123 5.34 18.70 -7.63
N ASP A 124 5.31 17.68 -8.49
CA ASP A 124 4.09 17.28 -9.21
C ASP A 124 3.04 16.60 -8.30
N ILE A 125 3.45 16.11 -7.12
CA ILE A 125 2.58 15.43 -6.14
C ILE A 125 2.23 16.33 -4.95
N ALA A 126 3.21 17.12 -4.51
CA ALA A 126 3.23 17.84 -3.23
C ALA A 126 2.17 18.94 -3.07
#